data_AF-A0A850MS77-F1
#
_entry.id   AF-A0A850MS77-F1
#
_cell.length_a   1.000
_cell.length_b   1.000
_cell.length_c   1.000
_cell.angle_alpha   90.00
_cell.angle_beta   90.00
_cell.angle_gamma   90.00
#
_symmetry.space_group_name_H-M   'P 1'
#
loop_
_entity.id
_entity.type
_entity.pdbx_description
1 polymer ?
#
loop_
_entity_poly.entity_id
_entity_poly.type
_entity_poly.pdbx_seq_one_letter_code
_entity_poly.pdbx_strand_id
1 'polypeptide(L)'
;MPSPKDDTQIQKIEALMKDHVSDTNFKWNSNVFTSSSIAKIILKAFRAPKTQFRIFHKTVRDILKKWEKLSYCEHIETTHYAHCKKTKMIIQFNNYGFSNLVPEVFPLPI
;
A
#
# COMPACT_ATOMS: atom_id res chain seq x y z
N MET A 1 -4.98 23.97 -8.88
CA MET A 1 -3.55 23.60 -8.78
C MET A 1 -3.37 22.88 -7.45
N PRO A 2 -2.82 21.66 -7.40
CA PRO A 2 -2.51 20.98 -6.13
C PRO A 2 -1.50 21.81 -5.34
N SER A 3 -1.67 21.87 -4.01
CA SER A 3 -0.80 22.65 -3.12
C SER A 3 0.52 21.91 -2.92
N PRO A 4 1.69 22.59 -2.97
CA PRO A 4 3.00 21.95 -2.81
C PRO A 4 3.20 21.22 -1.46
N LYS A 5 2.38 21.54 -0.46
CA LYS A 5 2.36 20.84 0.83
C LYS A 5 1.72 19.45 0.74
N ASP A 6 0.72 19.29 -0.11
CA ASP A 6 -0.02 18.03 -0.29
C ASP A 6 0.85 17.00 -1.04
N ASP A 7 1.60 17.44 -2.05
CA ASP A 7 2.51 16.58 -2.81
C ASP A 7 3.63 16.02 -1.93
N THR A 8 4.17 16.84 -1.03
CA THR A 8 5.20 16.41 -0.06
C THR A 8 4.65 15.36 0.90
N GLN A 9 3.39 15.49 1.33
CA GLN A 9 2.76 14.52 2.22
C GLN A 9 2.45 13.20 1.50
N ILE A 10 1.98 13.26 0.24
CA ILE A 10 1.72 12.07 -0.58
C ILE A 10 3.02 11.29 -0.81
N GLN A 11 4.14 11.97 -1.11
CA GLN A 11 5.45 11.33 -1.28
C GLN A 11 5.90 10.60 -0.01
N LYS A 12 5.69 11.20 1.17
CA LYS A 12 6.01 10.55 2.46
C LYS A 12 5.14 9.32 2.71
N ILE A 13 3.84 9.39 2.37
CA ILE A 13 2.94 8.23 2.47
C ILE A 13 3.41 7.14 1.51
N GLU A 14 3.73 7.48 0.27
CA GLU A 14 4.21 6.55 -0.74
C GLU A 14 5.52 5.86 -0.30
N ALA A 15 6.47 6.60 0.27
CA ALA A 15 7.70 6.04 0.84
C ALA A 15 7.43 5.05 1.98
N LEU A 16 6.61 5.44 2.96
CA LEU A 16 6.24 4.56 4.08
C LEU A 16 5.49 3.30 3.62
N MET A 17 4.70 3.41 2.55
CA MET A 17 4.05 2.25 1.94
C MET A 17 5.08 1.29 1.32
N LYS A 18 6.06 1.81 0.58
CA LYS A 18 7.14 1.02 -0.02
C LYS A 18 7.93 0.28 1.05
N ASP A 19 8.35 0.99 2.10
CA ASP A 19 9.10 0.41 3.21
C ASP A 19 8.30 -0.72 3.86
N HIS A 20 7.03 -0.47 4.19
CA HIS A 20 6.20 -1.49 4.83
C HIS A 20 5.97 -2.74 3.98
N VAL A 21 5.67 -2.57 2.70
CA VAL A 21 5.45 -3.69 1.75
C VAL A 21 6.73 -4.50 1.60
N SER A 22 7.86 -3.83 1.44
CA SER A 22 9.18 -4.48 1.29
C SER A 22 9.60 -5.23 2.55
N ASP A 23 9.48 -4.59 3.72
CA ASP A 23 9.77 -5.21 5.02
C ASP A 23 8.93 -6.45 5.29
N THR A 24 7.64 -6.37 4.96
CA THR A 24 6.70 -7.47 5.20
C THR A 24 6.98 -8.64 4.26
N ASN A 25 7.29 -8.35 3.01
CA ASN A 25 7.73 -9.38 2.07
C ASN A 25 9.05 -10.02 2.51
N PHE A 26 10.03 -9.22 2.93
CA PHE A 26 11.31 -9.74 3.40
C PHE A 26 11.18 -10.62 4.66
N LYS A 27 10.38 -10.19 5.64
CA LYS A 27 10.22 -10.92 6.91
C LYS A 27 9.33 -12.16 6.81
N TRP A 28 8.32 -12.13 5.94
CA TRP A 28 7.24 -13.12 5.96
C TRP A 28 6.96 -13.76 4.59
N ASN A 29 7.72 -13.41 3.55
CA ASN A 29 7.47 -13.79 2.15
C ASN A 29 6.01 -13.50 1.72
N SER A 30 5.42 -12.44 2.27
CA SER A 30 4.03 -12.08 2.03
C SER A 30 3.94 -11.00 0.96
N ASN A 31 3.27 -11.34 -0.13
CA ASN A 31 3.02 -10.44 -1.25
C ASN A 31 1.59 -9.91 -1.33
N VAL A 32 0.74 -10.27 -0.37
CA VAL A 32 -0.69 -9.92 -0.36
C VAL A 32 -0.99 -8.97 0.80
N PHE A 33 -1.59 -7.84 0.48
CA PHE A 33 -1.90 -6.78 1.44
C PHE A 33 -3.34 -6.31 1.29
N THR A 34 -3.92 -5.77 2.36
CA THR A 34 -5.21 -5.06 2.27
C THR A 34 -4.98 -3.56 2.32
N SER A 35 -5.73 -2.79 1.53
CA SER A 35 -5.64 -1.31 1.59
C SER A 35 -5.86 -0.77 3.02
N SER A 36 -6.70 -1.44 3.81
CA SER A 36 -6.99 -1.09 5.20
C SER A 36 -5.82 -1.37 6.16
N SER A 37 -5.04 -2.43 5.96
CA SER A 37 -3.87 -2.72 6.80
C SER A 37 -2.78 -1.69 6.57
N ILE A 38 -2.50 -1.38 5.29
CA ILE A 38 -1.55 -0.33 4.91
C ILE A 38 -1.98 1.01 5.50
N ALA A 39 -3.24 1.41 5.33
CA ALA A 39 -3.74 2.68 5.86
C ALA A 39 -3.63 2.81 7.39
N LYS A 40 -3.82 1.71 8.14
CA LYS A 40 -3.64 1.71 9.61
C LYS A 40 -2.18 1.96 10.01
N ILE A 41 -1.24 1.42 9.25
CA ILE A 41 0.20 1.57 9.51
C ILE A 41 0.63 3.01 9.23
N ILE A 42 0.20 3.57 8.09
CA ILE A 42 0.44 4.97 7.77
C ILE A 42 -0.17 5.88 8.84
N LEU A 43 -1.42 5.66 9.24
CA LEU A 43 -2.06 6.44 10.30
C LEU A 43 -1.24 6.41 11.61
N LYS A 44 -0.71 5.24 11.99
CA LYS A 44 0.14 5.07 13.18
C LYS A 44 1.48 5.79 13.03
N ALA A 45 2.11 5.73 11.85
CA ALA A 45 3.37 6.40 11.56
C ALA A 45 3.24 7.93 11.67
N PHE A 46 2.13 8.49 11.20
CA PHE A 46 1.83 9.92 11.31
C PHE A 46 1.30 10.34 12.70
N ARG A 47 1.15 9.40 13.64
CA ARG A 47 0.53 9.63 14.96
C ARG A 47 -0.82 10.37 14.86
N ALA A 48 -1.55 10.12 13.77
CA ALA A 48 -2.78 10.83 13.46
C ALA A 48 -3.99 10.19 14.18
N PRO A 49 -5.03 10.98 14.48
CA PRO A 49 -6.22 10.47 15.15
C PRO A 49 -7.00 9.52 14.24
N LYS A 50 -7.69 8.54 14.84
CA LYS A 50 -8.52 7.54 14.12
C LYS A 50 -9.57 8.16 13.20
N THR A 51 -10.04 9.37 13.50
CA THR A 51 -10.99 10.12 12.68
C THR A 51 -10.45 10.42 11.27
N GLN A 52 -9.12 10.53 11.11
CA GLN A 52 -8.48 10.76 9.82
C GLN A 52 -8.26 9.49 9.00
N PHE A 53 -8.59 8.30 9.52
CA PHE A 53 -8.42 7.04 8.81
C PHE A 53 -9.05 7.07 7.41
N ARG A 54 -10.23 7.69 7.25
CA ARG A 54 -10.92 7.80 5.95
C ARG A 54 -10.09 8.57 4.91
N ILE A 55 -9.37 9.60 5.34
CA ILE A 55 -8.53 10.43 4.47
C ILE A 55 -7.31 9.61 4.03
N PHE A 56 -6.57 9.05 4.99
CA PHE A 56 -5.41 8.20 4.69
C PHE A 56 -5.78 6.98 3.84
N HIS A 57 -6.91 6.34 4.12
CA HIS A 57 -7.38 5.19 3.35
C HIS A 57 -7.70 5.55 1.91
N LYS A 58 -8.26 6.75 1.66
CA LYS A 58 -8.47 7.26 0.30
C LYS A 58 -7.12 7.48 -0.40
N THR A 59 -6.18 8.18 0.23
CA THR A 59 -4.85 8.44 -0.34
C THR A 59 -4.10 7.15 -0.66
N VAL A 60 -4.12 6.18 0.25
CA VAL A 60 -3.51 4.85 0.06
C VAL A 60 -4.14 4.14 -1.13
N ARG A 61 -5.47 4.14 -1.28
CA ARG A 61 -6.14 3.56 -2.45
C ARG A 61 -5.74 4.24 -3.76
N ASP A 62 -5.61 5.56 -3.75
CA ASP A 62 -5.22 6.31 -4.96
C ASP A 62 -3.78 5.99 -5.38
N ILE A 63 -2.85 5.86 -4.41
CA ILE A 63 -1.47 5.40 -4.66
C ILE A 63 -1.47 3.96 -5.20
N LEU A 64 -2.24 3.06 -4.59
CA LEU A 64 -2.31 1.67 -5.01
C LEU A 64 -2.87 1.51 -6.43
N LYS A 65 -3.88 2.31 -6.80
CA LYS A 65 -4.38 2.37 -8.19
C LYS A 65 -3.34 2.89 -9.16
N LYS A 66 -2.49 3.85 -8.73
CA LYS A 66 -1.37 4.32 -9.54
C LYS A 66 -0.35 3.19 -9.74
N TRP A 67 -0.01 2.45 -8.69
CA TRP A 67 0.90 1.31 -8.76
C TRP A 67 0.34 0.15 -9.59
N GLU A 68 -0.96 -0.07 -9.56
CA GLU A 68 -1.65 -1.04 -10.41
C GLU A 68 -1.55 -0.67 -11.89
N LYS A 69 -1.74 0.60 -12.25
CA LYS A 69 -1.51 1.10 -13.62
C LYS A 69 -0.05 0.98 -14.07
N LEU A 70 0.89 0.95 -13.12
CA LEU A 70 2.32 0.72 -13.37
C LEU A 70 2.70 -0.77 -13.30
N SER A 71 1.71 -1.67 -13.20
CA SER A 71 1.90 -3.12 -13.12
C SER A 71 2.74 -3.59 -11.91
N TYR A 72 2.83 -2.79 -10.85
CA TYR A 72 3.52 -3.19 -9.61
C TYR A 72 2.66 -4.12 -8.75
N CYS A 73 1.34 -4.02 -8.86
CA CYS A 73 0.41 -4.82 -8.10
C CYS A 73 -0.89 -5.03 -8.85
N GLU A 74 -1.64 -6.05 -8.46
CA GLU A 74 -2.95 -6.38 -9.01
C GLU A 74 -3.99 -6.39 -7.89
N HIS A 75 -5.17 -5.84 -8.19
CA HIS A 75 -6.31 -5.98 -7.30
C HIS A 75 -6.91 -7.37 -7.43
N ILE A 76 -6.84 -8.16 -6.35
CA ILE A 76 -7.55 -9.43 -6.26
C ILE A 76 -8.96 -9.12 -5.78
N GLU A 77 -9.94 -9.27 -6.67
CA GLU A 77 -11.33 -9.29 -6.26
C GLU A 77 -11.57 -10.54 -5.40
N THR A 78 -11.61 -10.36 -4.07
CA THR A 78 -12.17 -11.40 -3.23
C THR A 78 -13.69 -11.37 -3.34
N THR A 79 -14.22 -12.42 -3.95
CA THR A 79 -15.64 -12.79 -3.98
C THR A 79 -16.31 -12.51 -2.64
N HIS A 80 -17.54 -11.98 -2.73
CA HIS A 80 -18.41 -11.73 -1.59
C HIS A 80 -18.45 -12.95 -0.66
N TYR A 81 -17.89 -12.84 0.55
CA TYR A 81 -18.33 -13.72 1.63
C TYR A 81 -19.82 -13.44 1.82
N ALA A 82 -20.68 -14.45 1.67
CA ALA A 82 -22.14 -14.33 1.71
C ALA A 82 -22.68 -13.56 2.94
N HIS A 83 -21.91 -13.50 4.03
CA HIS A 83 -22.25 -12.82 5.28
C HIS A 83 -21.56 -11.44 5.48
N CYS A 84 -20.64 -11.03 4.59
CA CYS A 84 -19.91 -9.77 4.69
C CYS A 84 -20.13 -8.91 3.43
N LYS A 85 -21.03 -7.92 3.51
CA LYS A 85 -21.33 -6.95 2.43
C LYS A 85 -20.15 -6.06 2.01
N LYS A 86 -18.94 -6.25 2.55
CA LYS A 86 -17.79 -5.35 2.32
C LYS A 86 -16.70 -6.07 1.53
N THR A 87 -16.59 -5.73 0.26
CA THR A 87 -15.43 -6.05 -0.58
C THR A 87 -14.20 -5.41 0.04
N LYS A 88 -13.26 -6.23 0.50
CA LYS A 88 -11.95 -5.74 0.92
C LYS A 88 -11.11 -5.62 -0.34
N MET A 89 -10.54 -4.44 -0.57
CA MET A 89 -9.54 -4.28 -1.62
C MET A 89 -8.27 -5.00 -1.17
N ILE A 90 -8.07 -6.20 -1.72
CA ILE A 90 -6.90 -7.05 -1.51
C ILE A 90 -6.00 -6.88 -2.71
N ILE A 91 -4.72 -6.67 -2.46
CA ILE A 91 -3.74 -6.29 -3.47
C ILE A 91 -2.58 -7.25 -3.37
N GLN A 92 -2.21 -7.83 -4.50
CA GLN A 92 -1.05 -8.69 -4.62
C GLN A 92 0.04 -8.00 -5.41
N PHE A 93 1.24 -7.95 -4.84
CA PHE A 93 2.42 -7.45 -5.52
C PHE A 93 3.10 -8.58 -6.28
N ASN A 94 3.52 -8.30 -7.50
CA ASN A 94 4.32 -9.22 -8.31
C ASN A 94 5.82 -8.94 -8.10
N ASN A 95 6.67 -9.84 -8.59
CA ASN A 95 8.13 -9.70 -8.44
C ASN A 95 8.67 -8.43 -9.12
N TYR A 96 8.02 -8.00 -10.21
CA TYR A 96 8.34 -6.73 -10.87
C TYR A 96 8.06 -5.54 -9.95
N GLY A 97 6.92 -5.52 -9.28
CA GLY A 97 6.56 -4.50 -8.30
C GLY A 97 7.56 -4.44 -7.17
N PHE A 98 7.89 -5.57 -6.54
CA PHE A 98 8.91 -5.59 -5.48
C PHE A 98 10.27 -5.06 -5.95
N SER A 99 10.70 -5.44 -7.16
CA SER A 99 11.98 -4.98 -7.73
C SER A 99 12.01 -3.47 -8.01
N ASN A 100 10.85 -2.85 -8.28
CA ASN A 100 10.75 -1.40 -8.52
C ASN A 100 10.40 -0.59 -7.25
N LEU A 101 9.92 -1.26 -6.19
CA LEU A 101 9.57 -0.63 -4.92
C LEU A 101 10.77 -0.58 -3.97
N VAL A 102 11.72 -1.49 -4.10
CA VAL A 102 12.97 -1.53 -3.31
C VAL A 102 14.07 -0.80 -4.09
N PRO A 103 14.69 0.26 -3.56
CA PRO A 103 15.94 0.79 -4.12
C PRO A 103 17.01 -0.30 -4.00
N GLU A 104 17.81 -0.51 -5.06
CA GLU A 104 18.80 -1.58 -5.38
C GLU A 104 19.78 -2.06 -4.27
N VAL A 105 19.34 -2.23 -3.03
CA VAL A 105 20.20 -2.54 -1.88
C VAL A 105 19.60 -3.68 -1.05
N PHE A 106 19.02 -4.69 -1.69
CA PHE A 106 18.84 -5.98 -1.01
C PHE A 106 19.06 -7.11 -2.02
N PRO A 107 20.05 -8.00 -1.81
CA PRO A 107 20.20 -9.17 -2.65
C PRO A 107 18.95 -10.04 -2.48
N LEU A 108 18.28 -10.30 -3.59
CA LEU A 108 17.20 -11.28 -3.65
C LEU A 108 17.76 -12.63 -3.19
N PRO A 109 17.05 -13.38 -2.32
CA PRO A 109 17.45 -14.76 -2.05
C PRO A 109 17.31 -15.56 -3.35
N ILE A 110 18.42 -16.21 -3.73
CA ILE A 110 18.58 -17.10 -4.89
C ILE A 110 17.74 -18.36 -4.68
#